data_AF-A0A964BRI1-F1
#
_entry.id   AF-A0A964BRI1-F1
#
_cell.length_a   1.000
_cell.length_b   1.000
_cell.length_c   1.000
_cell.angle_alpha   90.00
_cell.angle_beta   90.00
_cell.angle_gamma   90.00
#
_symmetry.space_group_name_H-M   'P 1'
#
loop_
_entity.id
_entity.type
_entity.pdbx_description
1 polymer ?
#
loop_
_entity_poly.entity_id
_entity_poly.type
_entity_poly.pdbx_seq_one_letter_code
_entity_poly.pdbx_strand_id
1 'polypeptide(L)'
;MNPNYCHNAIDDYAQRWGIETLFGIFKSRGFNLEDTHLIDSERLSRLFALLTIALCWAYRTGQWLSDHKPIVIKKHGRKAKSIFRYGFDHLRSIFLNLDEFQTDFLQSLEFLSCT
;
A
#
# COMPACT_ATOMS: atom_id res chain seq x y z
N MET A 1 -3.88 9.78 39.55
CA MET A 1 -3.92 9.02 38.28
C MET A 1 -5.22 9.35 37.58
N ASN A 2 -5.17 9.91 36.36
CA ASN A 2 -6.38 10.26 35.61
C ASN A 2 -7.05 8.97 35.09
N PRO A 3 -8.32 8.67 35.43
CA PRO A 3 -8.99 7.42 35.03
C PRO A 3 -9.09 7.22 33.51
N ASN A 4 -8.91 8.29 32.72
CA ASN A 4 -9.06 8.29 31.28
C ASN A 4 -7.93 7.57 30.51
N TYR A 5 -6.80 7.23 31.14
CA TYR A 5 -5.71 6.51 30.47
C TYR A 5 -6.06 5.05 30.12
N CYS A 6 -6.94 4.41 30.89
CA CYS A 6 -7.31 3.00 30.66
C CYS A 6 -8.30 2.83 29.51
N HIS A 7 -9.10 3.87 29.19
CA HIS A 7 -10.19 3.73 28.22
C HIS A 7 -9.69 3.66 26.77
N ASN A 8 -8.58 4.33 26.46
CA ASN A 8 -8.04 4.40 25.10
C ASN A 8 -6.88 3.42 24.84
N ALA A 9 -6.40 2.72 25.88
CA ALA A 9 -5.23 1.85 25.77
C ALA A 9 -5.40 0.70 24.74
N ILE A 10 -6.64 0.20 24.58
CA ILE A 10 -6.95 -0.85 23.60
C ILE A 10 -6.93 -0.28 22.19
N ASP A 11 -7.53 0.89 21.97
CA ASP A 11 -7.55 1.56 20.66
C ASP A 11 -6.16 2.01 20.22
N ASP A 12 -5.34 2.51 21.15
CA ASP A 12 -3.94 2.87 20.90
C ASP A 12 -3.13 1.63 20.52
N TYR A 13 -3.34 0.50 21.22
CA TYR A 13 -2.66 -0.75 20.90
C TYR A 13 -3.07 -1.31 19.53
N ALA A 14 -4.34 -1.11 19.12
CA ALA A 14 -4.83 -1.54 17.81
C ALA A 14 -4.08 -0.88 16.64
N GLN A 15 -3.54 0.33 16.82
CA GLN A 15 -2.75 1.02 15.79
C GLN A 15 -1.44 0.29 15.44
N ARG A 16 -0.92 -0.55 16.36
CA ARG A 16 0.29 -1.36 16.13
C ARG A 16 0.16 -2.28 14.91
N TRP A 17 -1.05 -2.80 14.67
CA TRP A 17 -1.32 -3.70 13.55
C TRP A 17 -1.08 -3.03 12.18
N GLY A 18 -1.18 -1.71 12.11
CA GLY A 18 -0.85 -0.93 10.92
C GLY A 18 0.61 -1.11 10.51
N ILE A 19 1.53 -1.10 11.47
CA ILE A 19 2.97 -1.27 11.24
C ILE A 19 3.27 -2.70 10.75
N GLU A 20 2.62 -3.72 11.33
CA GLU A 20 2.78 -5.11 10.90
C GLU A 20 2.24 -5.33 9.47
N THR A 21 1.17 -4.63 9.12
CA THR A 21 0.63 -4.61 7.76
C THR A 21 1.59 -3.94 6.79
N LEU A 22 2.16 -2.79 7.16
CA LEU A 22 3.16 -2.06 6.38
C LEU A 22 4.39 -2.92 6.07
N PHE A 23 5.03 -3.49 7.10
CA PHE A 23 6.19 -4.36 6.90
C PHE A 23 5.84 -5.61 6.10
N GLY A 24 4.63 -6.14 6.26
CA GLY A 24 4.15 -7.23 5.43
C GLY A 24 4.08 -6.88 3.94
N ILE A 25 3.64 -5.66 3.61
CA ILE A 25 3.59 -5.16 2.24
C ILE A 25 5.00 -5.01 1.65
N PHE A 26 5.96 -4.50 2.41
CA PHE A 26 7.34 -4.40 1.94
C PHE A 26 8.00 -5.75 1.70
N LYS A 27 7.63 -6.76 2.49
CA LYS A 27 8.11 -8.14 2.36
C LYS A 27 7.26 -8.93 1.36
N SER A 28 6.94 -10.17 1.68
CA SER A 28 6.30 -11.16 0.81
C SER A 28 4.87 -10.84 0.35
N ARG A 29 4.15 -9.89 0.97
CA ARG A 29 2.76 -9.56 0.57
C ARG A 29 2.68 -8.51 -0.56
N GLY A 30 3.81 -7.89 -0.94
CA GLY A 30 3.82 -6.83 -1.94
C GLY A 30 5.13 -6.76 -2.71
N PHE A 31 6.11 -6.05 -2.16
CA PHE A 31 7.32 -5.63 -2.87
C PHE A 31 8.48 -6.64 -2.83
N ASN A 32 8.34 -7.73 -2.05
CA ASN A 32 9.32 -8.81 -1.96
C ASN A 32 10.73 -8.34 -1.60
N LEU A 33 10.85 -7.37 -0.69
CA LEU A 33 12.14 -6.80 -0.30
C LEU A 33 13.15 -7.85 0.19
N GLU A 34 12.70 -8.92 0.84
CA GLU A 34 13.56 -10.00 1.35
C GLU A 34 14.26 -10.78 0.22
N ASP A 35 13.64 -10.88 -0.97
CA ASP A 35 14.20 -11.58 -2.13
C ASP A 35 15.38 -10.82 -2.76
N THR A 36 15.56 -9.55 -2.40
CA THR A 36 16.70 -8.74 -2.89
C THR A 36 18.02 -9.10 -2.22
N HIS A 37 17.98 -9.83 -1.10
CA HIS A 37 19.14 -10.18 -0.27
C HIS A 37 20.07 -9.00 0.05
N LEU A 38 19.53 -7.77 0.11
CA LEU A 38 20.29 -6.57 0.43
C LEU A 38 20.62 -6.54 1.93
N ILE A 39 21.91 -6.62 2.24
CA ILE A 39 22.43 -6.61 3.62
C ILE A 39 22.97 -5.23 4.02
N ASP A 40 23.41 -4.44 3.03
CA ASP A 40 23.96 -3.10 3.26
C ASP A 40 22.87 -2.12 3.73
N SER A 41 23.09 -1.50 4.90
CA SER A 41 22.10 -0.66 5.57
C SER A 41 21.81 0.64 4.82
N GLU A 42 22.80 1.21 4.14
CA GLU A 42 22.63 2.46 3.39
C GLU A 42 21.79 2.21 2.12
N ARG A 43 22.09 1.14 1.38
CA ARG A 43 21.29 0.71 0.23
C ARG A 43 19.88 0.33 0.63
N LEU A 44 19.73 -0.34 1.77
CA LEU A 44 18.42 -0.70 2.31
C LEU A 44 17.59 0.55 2.64
N SER A 45 18.18 1.56 3.28
CA SER A 45 17.53 2.84 3.57
C SER A 45 17.02 3.53 2.29
N ARG A 46 17.86 3.59 1.25
CA ARG A 46 17.47 4.16 -0.05
C ARG A 46 16.33 3.36 -0.70
N LEU A 47 16.38 2.03 -0.63
CA LEU A 47 15.31 1.18 -1.14
C LEU A 47 14.00 1.40 -0.38
N PHE A 48 14.05 1.50 0.95
CA PHE A 48 12.86 1.79 1.78
C PHE A 48 12.22 3.13 1.40
N ALA A 49 13.01 4.16 1.11
CA ALA A 49 12.47 5.43 0.63
C ALA A 49 11.68 5.26 -0.68
N LEU A 50 12.25 4.53 -1.65
CA LEU A 50 11.59 4.24 -2.92
C LEU A 50 10.32 3.39 -2.74
N LEU A 51 10.39 2.33 -1.92
CA LEU A 51 9.24 1.47 -1.64
C LEU A 51 8.12 2.23 -0.91
N THR A 52 8.46 3.20 -0.06
CA THR A 52 7.47 4.03 0.61
C THR A 52 6.74 4.92 -0.39
N ILE A 53 7.43 5.50 -1.36
CA ILE A 53 6.79 6.25 -2.47
C ILE A 53 5.89 5.31 -3.29
N ALA A 54 6.39 4.13 -3.67
CA ALA A 54 5.62 3.15 -4.42
C ALA A 54 4.38 2.65 -3.65
N LEU A 55 4.49 2.51 -2.32
CA LEU A 55 3.38 2.17 -1.44
C LEU A 55 2.30 3.25 -1.48
N CYS A 56 2.68 4.52 -1.29
CA CYS A 56 1.75 5.65 -1.35
C CYS A 56 1.05 5.72 -2.70
N TRP A 57 1.80 5.51 -3.78
CA TRP A 57 1.26 5.48 -5.14
C TRP A 57 0.23 4.37 -5.34
N ALA A 58 0.57 3.14 -4.96
CA ALA A 58 -0.33 1.99 -5.04
C ALA A 58 -1.58 2.18 -4.17
N TYR A 59 -1.43 2.80 -2.99
CA TYR A 59 -2.56 3.10 -2.13
C TYR A 59 -3.50 4.13 -2.74
N ARG A 60 -2.98 5.28 -3.21
CA ARG A 60 -3.79 6.32 -3.90
C ARG A 60 -4.51 5.76 -5.13
N THR A 61 -3.78 5.01 -5.96
CA THR A 61 -4.36 4.33 -7.14
C THR A 61 -5.47 3.38 -6.74
N GLY A 62 -5.28 2.61 -5.66
CA GLY A 62 -6.29 1.70 -5.13
C GLY A 62 -7.53 2.41 -4.57
N GLN A 63 -7.37 3.60 -3.98
CA GLN A 63 -8.50 4.42 -3.54
C GLN A 63 -9.32 4.89 -4.74
N TRP A 64 -8.66 5.51 -5.71
CA TRP A 64 -9.29 5.96 -6.95
C TRP A 64 -10.03 4.82 -7.66
N LEU A 65 -9.38 3.66 -7.81
CA LEU A 65 -10.03 2.48 -8.39
C LEU A 65 -11.22 2.00 -7.55
N SER A 66 -11.12 2.05 -6.22
CA SER A 66 -12.21 1.64 -5.33
C SER A 66 -13.40 2.60 -5.40
N ASP A 67 -13.18 3.87 -5.74
CA ASP A 67 -14.26 4.85 -5.93
C ASP A 67 -14.99 4.61 -7.25
N HIS A 68 -14.27 4.22 -8.32
CA HIS A 68 -14.85 3.91 -9.63
C HIS A 68 -15.45 2.49 -9.68
N LYS A 69 -14.78 1.53 -9.04
CA LYS A 69 -15.14 0.11 -8.98
C LYS A 69 -14.92 -0.41 -7.55
N PRO A 70 -15.96 -0.37 -6.71
CA PRO A 70 -15.85 -0.79 -5.32
C PRO A 70 -15.33 -2.22 -5.15
N ILE A 71 -14.41 -2.38 -4.19
CA ILE A 71 -13.92 -3.71 -3.81
C ILE A 71 -15.06 -4.49 -3.14
N VAL A 72 -15.36 -5.67 -3.68
CA VAL A 72 -16.40 -6.56 -3.15
C VAL A 72 -16.16 -6.87 -1.68
N ILE A 73 -17.19 -6.70 -0.86
CA ILE A 73 -17.21 -7.12 0.55
C ILE A 73 -17.71 -8.56 0.60
N LYS A 74 -16.92 -9.45 1.21
CA LYS A 74 -17.27 -10.87 1.35
C LYS A 74 -18.29 -11.07 2.49
N LYS A 75 -18.91 -12.25 2.54
CA LYS A 75 -19.93 -12.63 3.55
C LYS A 75 -19.51 -12.39 5.01
N HIS A 76 -18.21 -12.48 5.30
CA HIS A 76 -17.64 -12.21 6.63
C HIS A 76 -17.35 -10.71 6.91
N GLY A 77 -17.92 -9.79 6.12
CA GLY A 77 -17.83 -8.34 6.35
C GLY A 77 -16.49 -7.67 6.01
N ARG A 78 -15.52 -8.39 5.42
CA ARG A 78 -14.22 -7.81 5.05
C ARG A 78 -14.08 -7.69 3.53
N LYS A 79 -13.34 -6.67 3.07
CA LYS A 79 -13.02 -6.46 1.65
C LYS A 79 -12.28 -7.68 1.08
N ALA A 80 -12.57 -8.04 -0.16
CA ALA A 80 -11.92 -9.17 -0.84
C ALA A 80 -10.42 -8.96 -1.07
N LYS A 81 -10.00 -7.70 -1.23
CA LYS A 81 -8.60 -7.25 -1.34
C LYS A 81 -8.40 -6.01 -0.47
N SER A 82 -7.17 -5.76 -0.04
CA SER A 82 -6.80 -4.46 0.53
C SER A 82 -6.77 -3.40 -0.56
N ILE A 83 -6.95 -2.12 -0.18
CA ILE A 83 -6.86 -0.98 -1.09
C ILE A 83 -5.48 -0.95 -1.77
N PHE A 84 -4.41 -1.11 -0.98
CA PHE A 84 -3.05 -1.26 -1.51
C PHE A 84 -2.96 -2.35 -2.57
N ARG A 85 -3.45 -3.57 -2.29
CA ARG A 85 -3.31 -4.68 -3.25
C ARG A 85 -4.08 -4.42 -4.53
N TYR A 86 -5.23 -3.76 -4.42
CA TYR A 86 -6.03 -3.43 -5.60
C TYR A 86 -5.30 -2.45 -6.52
N GLY A 87 -4.73 -1.37 -5.98
CA GLY A 87 -3.93 -0.44 -6.75
C GLY A 87 -2.59 -1.01 -7.23
N PHE A 88 -1.90 -1.80 -6.40
CA PHE A 88 -0.65 -2.45 -6.77
C PHE A 88 -0.81 -3.43 -7.95
N ASP A 89 -1.85 -4.27 -7.93
CA ASP A 89 -2.15 -5.17 -9.05
C ASP A 89 -2.41 -4.38 -10.34
N HIS A 90 -3.09 -3.23 -10.25
CA HIS A 90 -3.36 -2.36 -11.40
C HIS A 90 -2.11 -1.68 -11.94
N LEU A 91 -1.29 -1.07 -11.07
CA LEU A 91 -0.01 -0.50 -11.47
C LEU A 91 0.88 -1.55 -12.14
N ARG A 92 0.93 -2.76 -11.60
CA ARG A 92 1.67 -3.88 -12.22
C ARG A 92 1.13 -4.21 -13.61
N SER A 93 -0.19 -4.20 -13.79
CA SER A 93 -0.82 -4.43 -15.10
C SER A 93 -0.43 -3.35 -16.11
N ILE A 94 -0.44 -2.08 -15.70
CA ILE A 94 -0.03 -0.94 -16.53
C ILE A 94 1.43 -1.10 -16.95
N PHE A 95 2.35 -1.35 -16.01
CA PHE A 95 3.78 -1.49 -16.32
C PHE A 95 4.09 -2.65 -17.27
N LEU A 96 3.35 -3.76 -17.15
CA LEU A 96 3.53 -4.92 -18.02
C LEU A 96 2.91 -4.73 -19.41
N ASN A 97 1.97 -3.81 -19.57
CA ASN A 97 1.23 -3.56 -20.81
C ASN A 97 1.23 -2.06 -21.14
N LEU A 98 2.39 -1.42 -21.02
CA LEU A 98 2.50 0.04 -21.09
C LEU A 98 1.98 0.63 -22.41
N ASP A 99 2.13 -0.11 -23.50
CA ASP A 99 1.67 0.29 -24.84
C ASP A 99 0.14 0.45 -24.92
N GLU A 100 -0.59 -0.41 -24.20
CA GLU A 100 -2.06 -0.45 -24.20
C GLU A 100 -2.69 0.50 -23.16
N PHE A 101 -2.01 0.73 -22.03
CA PHE A 101 -2.53 1.50 -20.90
C PHE A 101 -1.84 2.85 -20.68
N GLN A 102 -1.38 3.52 -21.73
CA GLN A 102 -0.68 4.81 -21.62
C GLN A 102 -1.51 5.89 -20.91
N THR A 103 -2.83 5.91 -21.13
CA THR A 103 -3.73 6.87 -20.47
C THR A 103 -3.85 6.61 -18.97
N ASP A 104 -4.04 5.35 -18.57
CA ASP A 104 -4.08 4.96 -17.15
C ASP A 104 -2.72 5.19 -16.47
N PHE A 105 -1.62 4.99 -17.20
CA PHE A 105 -0.29 5.32 -16.71
C PHE A 105 -0.16 6.82 -16.40
N LEU A 106 -0.52 7.69 -17.35
CA LEU A 106 -0.46 9.14 -17.15
C LEU A 106 -1.37 9.59 -15.99
N GLN A 107 -2.59 9.08 -15.91
CA GLN A 107 -3.49 9.37 -14.79
C GLN A 107 -2.94 8.86 -13.46
N SER A 108 -2.29 7.70 -13.46
CA SER A 108 -1.64 7.20 -12.24
C SER A 108 -0.47 8.09 -11.80
N LEU A 109 0.28 8.69 -12.74
CA LEU A 109 1.35 9.63 -12.44
C LEU A 109 0.83 10.94 -11.84
N GLU A 110 -0.39 11.36 -12.17
CA GLU A 110 -1.05 12.49 -11.50
C GLU A 110 -1.20 12.24 -9.99
N PHE A 111 -1.31 10.98 -9.56
CA PHE A 111 -1.32 10.62 -8.13
C PHE A 111 0.05 10.70 -7.46
N LEU A 112 1.12 10.99 -8.20
CA LEU A 112 2.44 11.27 -7.64
C LEU A 112 2.80 12.74 -7.75
N SER A 113 2.24 13.47 -8.72
CA SER A 113 2.37 14.92 -8.77
C SER A 113 1.51 15.57 -7.70
N CYS A 114 2.08 16.52 -6.95
CA CYS A 114 1.36 17.33 -5.98
C CYS A 114 0.55 18.47 -6.63
N THR A 115 0.01 18.26 -7.83
CA THR A 115 -0.78 19.25 -8.59
C THR A 115 -2.26 18.93 -8.56
#